data_AF-A0A293MFD0-F1
#
_entry.id   AF-A0A293MFD0-F1
#
_cell.length_a   1.000
_cell.length_b   1.000
_cell.length_c   1.000
_cell.angle_alpha   90.00
_cell.angle_beta   90.00
_cell.angle_gamma   90.00
#
_symmetry.space_group_name_H-M   'P 1'
#
loop_
_entity.id
_entity.type
_entity.pdbx_description
1 polymer ?
#
loop_
_entity_poly.entity_id
_entity_poly.type
_entity_poly.pdbx_seq_one_letter_code
_entity_poly.pdbx_strand_id
1 'polypeptide(L)'
;MEKSEETEQIRREMHRAINERDLDRVQKCLDEAKYLRLWLNPDNGESALCSAVRQDAFEICGLLASYNCTHSEENKNKELNELRSVNRIMEAEYRYQLFLFARKFPYS
;
A
#
# COMPACT_ATOMS: atom_id res chain seq x y z
N MET A 1 -16.00 -0.29 -15.10
CA MET A 1 -15.68 -1.60 -14.49
C MET A 1 -14.52 -1.54 -13.51
N GLU A 2 -13.46 -0.75 -13.72
CA GLU A 2 -12.57 -0.34 -12.61
C GLU A 2 -12.31 1.19 -12.53
N LYS A 3 -12.41 1.90 -13.66
CA LYS A 3 -12.37 3.37 -13.75
C LYS A 3 -13.76 4.03 -13.88
N SER A 4 -14.85 3.32 -13.56
CA SER A 4 -16.20 3.88 -13.68
C SER A 4 -16.50 4.89 -12.57
N GLU A 5 -17.40 5.86 -12.85
CA GLU A 5 -17.92 6.82 -11.86
C GLU A 5 -18.44 6.12 -10.59
N GLU A 6 -19.11 4.97 -10.75
CA GLU A 6 -19.63 4.14 -9.65
C GLU A 6 -18.54 3.71 -8.65
N THR A 7 -17.31 3.52 -9.13
CA THR A 7 -16.15 3.10 -8.31
C THR A 7 -15.27 4.27 -7.91
N GLU A 8 -15.57 5.48 -8.40
CA GLU A 8 -14.73 6.64 -8.15
C GLU A 8 -14.75 7.04 -6.68
N GLN A 9 -15.94 7.09 -6.07
CA GLN A 9 -16.09 7.51 -4.68
C GLN A 9 -15.33 6.58 -3.72
N ILE A 10 -15.47 5.27 -3.88
CA ILE A 10 -14.76 4.29 -3.03
C ILE A 10 -13.25 4.30 -3.27
N ARG A 11 -12.79 4.58 -4.51
CA ARG A 11 -11.36 4.79 -4.77
C ARG A 11 -10.84 6.07 -4.10
N ARG A 12 -11.60 7.18 -4.11
CA ARG A 12 -11.22 8.41 -3.37
C ARG A 12 -11.10 8.12 -1.87
N GLU A 13 -12.03 7.37 -1.31
CA GLU A 13 -12.01 6.99 0.11
C GLU A 13 -10.82 6.09 0.43
N MET A 14 -10.52 5.09 -0.40
CA MET A 14 -9.32 4.25 -0.28
C MET A 14 -8.04 5.09 -0.18
N HIS A 15 -7.82 6.01 -1.13
CA HIS A 15 -6.62 6.84 -1.12
C HIS A 15 -6.58 7.84 0.04
N ARG A 16 -7.73 8.32 0.50
CA ARG A 16 -7.82 9.12 1.73
C ARG A 16 -7.41 8.30 2.95
N ALA A 17 -7.97 7.10 3.12
CA ALA A 17 -7.65 6.21 4.23
C ALA A 17 -6.16 5.84 4.25
N ILE A 18 -5.55 5.60 3.08
CA ILE A 18 -4.11 5.38 2.97
C ILE A 18 -3.30 6.59 3.44
N ASN A 19 -3.69 7.80 3.03
CA ASN A 19 -3.02 9.04 3.48
C ASN A 19 -3.17 9.26 5.00
N GLU A 20 -4.31 8.87 5.57
CA GLU A 20 -4.59 8.93 7.02
C GLU A 20 -3.97 7.76 7.79
N ARG A 21 -3.39 6.77 7.09
CA ARG A 21 -2.90 5.48 7.63
C ARG A 21 -3.96 4.72 8.43
N ASP A 22 -5.22 4.88 8.05
CA ASP A 22 -6.38 4.23 8.68
C ASP A 22 -6.59 2.84 8.08
N LEU A 23 -6.03 1.82 8.75
CA LEU A 23 -6.08 0.42 8.31
C LEU A 23 -7.52 -0.11 8.23
N ASP A 24 -8.37 0.24 9.20
CA ASP A 24 -9.75 -0.24 9.28
C ASP A 24 -10.60 0.31 8.13
N ARG A 25 -10.41 1.58 7.76
CA ARG A 25 -11.08 2.17 6.59
C ARG A 25 -10.58 1.58 5.28
N VAL A 26 -9.28 1.30 5.16
CA VAL A 26 -8.74 0.58 3.98
C VAL A 26 -9.39 -0.79 3.86
N GLN A 27 -9.42 -1.55 4.95
CA GLN A 27 -10.05 -2.88 5.00
C GLN A 27 -11.52 -2.81 4.58
N LYS A 28 -12.28 -1.84 5.10
CA LYS A 28 -13.68 -1.63 4.72
C LYS A 28 -13.84 -1.36 3.22
N CYS A 29 -12.99 -0.53 2.63
CA CYS A 29 -13.02 -0.27 1.18
C CYS A 29 -12.74 -1.55 0.37
N LEU A 30 -11.76 -2.34 0.80
CA LEU A 30 -11.41 -3.61 0.16
C LEU A 30 -12.56 -4.62 0.23
N ASP A 31 -13.27 -4.69 1.34
CA ASP A 31 -14.42 -5.60 1.48
C ASP A 31 -15.61 -5.18 0.60
N GLU A 32 -15.91 -3.88 0.56
CA GLU A 32 -17.04 -3.33 -0.18
C GLU A 32 -16.85 -3.45 -1.70
N ALA A 33 -15.61 -3.30 -2.19
CA ALA A 33 -15.28 -3.49 -3.60
C ALA A 33 -14.18 -4.54 -3.82
N LYS A 34 -14.36 -5.73 -3.23
CA LYS A 34 -13.42 -6.87 -3.31
C LYS A 34 -13.08 -7.36 -4.73
N TYR A 35 -13.90 -6.97 -5.70
CA TYR A 35 -13.72 -7.31 -7.12
C TYR A 35 -12.72 -6.37 -7.82
N LEU A 36 -12.44 -5.20 -7.24
CA LEU A 36 -11.43 -4.27 -7.77
C LEU A 36 -10.04 -4.78 -7.39
N ARG A 37 -9.21 -4.99 -8.42
CA ARG A 37 -7.79 -5.30 -8.23
C ARG A 37 -6.95 -4.04 -8.45
N LEU A 38 -7.40 -3.17 -9.35
CA LEU A 38 -6.73 -1.92 -9.63
C LEU A 38 -7.39 -0.73 -8.91
N TRP A 39 -6.78 -0.32 -7.80
CA TRP A 39 -7.22 0.82 -7.01
C TRP A 39 -6.46 2.06 -7.43
N LEU A 40 -6.96 2.76 -8.45
CA LEU A 40 -6.35 4.00 -8.94
C LEU A 40 -6.96 5.22 -8.28
N ASN A 41 -6.12 6.17 -7.91
CA ASN A 41 -6.56 7.47 -7.48
C ASN A 41 -7.22 8.19 -8.67
N PRO A 42 -8.48 8.64 -8.54
CA PRO A 42 -9.16 9.35 -9.63
C PRO A 42 -8.49 10.64 -10.09
N ASP A 43 -7.72 11.30 -9.22
CA ASP A 43 -7.15 12.62 -9.52
C ASP A 43 -5.81 12.53 -10.26
N ASN A 44 -4.97 11.54 -9.95
CA ASN A 44 -3.61 11.44 -10.48
C ASN A 44 -3.26 10.07 -11.10
N GLY A 45 -4.16 9.08 -11.02
CA GLY A 45 -3.96 7.75 -11.57
C GLY A 45 -2.90 6.88 -10.85
N GLU A 46 -2.44 7.29 -9.67
CA GLU A 46 -1.53 6.51 -8.83
C GLU A 46 -2.23 5.29 -8.22
N SER A 47 -1.55 4.14 -8.15
CA SER A 47 -2.10 2.96 -7.49
C SER A 47 -2.11 3.08 -5.96
N ALA A 48 -3.08 2.45 -5.30
CA ALA A 48 -3.15 2.37 -3.84
C ALA A 48 -1.87 1.81 -3.22
N LEU A 49 -1.25 0.81 -3.86
CA LEU A 49 0.04 0.27 -3.42
C LEU A 49 1.13 1.33 -3.45
N CYS A 50 1.22 2.12 -4.52
CA CYS A 50 2.21 3.20 -4.61
C CYS A 50 1.93 4.31 -3.59
N SER A 51 0.67 4.71 -3.40
CA SER A 51 0.30 5.66 -2.35
C SER A 51 0.69 5.14 -0.97
N ALA A 52 0.47 3.87 -0.65
CA ALA A 52 0.79 3.29 0.65
C ALA A 52 2.30 3.24 0.89
N VAL A 53 3.08 2.89 -0.13
CA VAL A 53 4.55 2.90 -0.09
C VAL A 53 5.08 4.31 0.12
N ARG A 54 4.59 5.29 -0.64
CA ARG A 54 5.00 6.71 -0.53
C ARG A 54 4.69 7.29 0.84
N GLN A 55 3.66 6.79 1.51
CA GLN A 55 3.26 7.21 2.85
C GLN A 55 3.87 6.34 3.95
N ASP A 56 4.84 5.46 3.66
CA ASP A 56 5.45 4.52 4.62
C ASP A 56 4.41 3.70 5.42
N ALA A 57 3.26 3.40 4.81
CA ALA A 57 2.15 2.69 5.44
C ALA A 57 2.29 1.17 5.20
N PHE A 58 3.32 0.55 5.77
CA PHE A 58 3.71 -0.82 5.44
C PHE A 58 2.66 -1.88 5.82
N GLU A 59 1.90 -1.67 6.89
CA GLU A 59 0.79 -2.54 7.27
C GLU A 59 -0.31 -2.52 6.18
N ILE A 60 -0.61 -1.34 5.66
CA ILE A 60 -1.55 -1.16 4.54
C ILE A 60 -1.01 -1.80 3.26
N CYS A 61 0.31 -1.72 2.99
CA CYS A 61 0.92 -2.45 1.87
C CYS A 61 0.70 -3.97 1.97
N GLY A 62 0.90 -4.53 3.16
CA GLY A 62 0.64 -5.96 3.43
C GLY A 62 -0.83 -6.32 3.23
N LEU A 63 -1.73 -5.47 3.70
CA LEU A 63 -3.17 -5.65 3.52
C LEU A 63 -3.56 -5.62 2.03
N LEU A 64 -3.13 -4.60 1.28
CA LEU A 64 -3.39 -4.49 -0.16
C LEU A 64 -2.84 -5.71 -0.94
N ALA A 65 -1.67 -6.21 -0.57
CA ALA A 65 -1.10 -7.43 -1.16
C ALA A 65 -1.97 -8.67 -0.89
N SER A 66 -2.54 -8.80 0.31
CA SER A 66 -3.45 -9.91 0.64
C SER A 66 -4.76 -9.92 -0.16
N TYR A 67 -5.22 -8.74 -0.62
CA TYR A 67 -6.39 -8.59 -1.50
C TYR A 67 -6.04 -8.67 -2.99
N ASN A 68 -4.82 -9.09 -3.33
CA ASN A 68 -4.29 -9.17 -4.69
C ASN A 68 -4.40 -7.83 -5.45
N CYS A 69 -4.25 -6.70 -4.76
CA CYS A 69 -4.24 -5.39 -5.42
C CYS A 69 -3.00 -5.26 -6.31
N THR A 70 -3.14 -4.53 -7.43
CA THR A 70 -2.08 -4.40 -8.45
C THR A 70 -1.63 -2.95 -8.65
N HIS A 71 -0.47 -2.80 -9.28
CA HIS A 71 0.10 -1.51 -9.68
C HIS A 71 -0.55 -0.96 -10.94
N SER A 72 -0.45 0.35 -11.13
CA SER A 72 -0.80 0.98 -12.40
C SER A 72 0.19 0.54 -13.48
N GLU A 73 -0.27 -0.13 -14.54
CA GLU A 73 0.59 -0.52 -15.67
C GLU A 73 1.18 0.70 -16.39
N GLU A 74 0.42 1.81 -16.47
CA GLU A 74 0.87 3.08 -17.07
C GLU A 74 1.98 3.75 -16.27
N ASN A 75 1.93 3.65 -14.93
CA ASN A 75 2.94 4.25 -14.04
C ASN A 75 3.95 3.23 -13.48
N LYS A 76 3.89 1.96 -13.92
CA LYS A 76 4.59 0.82 -13.32
C LYS A 76 6.08 1.05 -13.12
N ASN A 77 6.77 1.61 -14.11
CA ASN A 77 8.21 1.86 -14.02
C ASN A 77 8.54 2.97 -13.01
N LYS A 78 7.66 3.97 -12.86
CA LYS A 78 7.81 5.04 -11.88
C LYS A 78 7.52 4.50 -10.47
N GLU A 79 6.41 3.80 -10.30
CA GLU A 79 6.01 3.18 -9.03
C GLU A 79 7.03 2.13 -8.55
N LEU A 80 7.55 1.28 -9.44
CA LEU A 80 8.59 0.28 -9.12
C LEU A 80 9.93 0.92 -8.74
N ASN A 81 10.28 2.08 -9.30
CA ASN A 81 11.50 2.78 -8.92
C ASN A 81 11.38 3.39 -7.52
N GLU A 82 10.24 3.99 -7.18
CA GLU A 82 9.97 4.49 -5.83
C GLU A 82 9.95 3.35 -4.80
N LEU A 83 9.31 2.23 -5.14
CA LEU A 83 9.35 0.99 -4.37
C LEU A 83 10.77 0.46 -4.15
N ARG A 84 11.64 0.49 -5.16
CA ARG A 84 13.03 0.02 -5.01
C ARG A 84 13.83 0.86 -4.02
N SER A 85 13.59 2.17 -3.96
CA SER A 85 14.22 3.03 -2.96
C SER A 85 13.68 2.75 -1.56
N VAL A 86 12.35 2.61 -1.42
CA VAL A 86 11.72 2.33 -0.12
C VAL A 86 12.06 0.93 0.37
N ASN A 87 12.13 -0.08 -0.50
CA ASN A 87 12.47 -1.45 -0.14
C ASN A 87 13.89 -1.56 0.45
N ARG A 88 14.86 -0.77 -0.03
CA ARG A 88 16.19 -0.70 0.60
C ARG A 88 16.15 -0.11 2.01
N ILE A 89 15.31 0.90 2.22
CA ILE A 89 15.14 1.56 3.53
C ILE A 89 14.39 0.62 4.49
N MET A 90 13.31 0.00 4.02
CA MET A 90 12.56 -1.02 4.76
C MET A 90 13.42 -2.24 5.12
N GLU A 91 14.24 -2.73 4.20
CA GLU A 91 15.15 -3.84 4.45
C GLU A 91 16.19 -3.48 5.51
N ALA A 92 16.72 -2.25 5.46
CA ALA A 92 17.61 -1.73 6.48
C ALA A 92 16.91 -1.63 7.85
N GLU A 93 15.67 -1.12 7.88
CA GLU A 93 14.87 -1.00 9.10
C GLU A 93 14.51 -2.37 9.68
N TYR A 94 14.06 -3.32 8.85
CA TYR A 94 13.79 -4.70 9.26
C TYR A 94 15.04 -5.37 9.86
N ARG A 95 16.21 -5.22 9.22
CA ARG A 95 17.48 -5.71 9.76
C ARG A 95 17.86 -5.04 11.07
N TYR A 96 17.60 -3.74 11.19
CA TYR A 96 17.85 -2.99 12.42
C TYR A 96 16.96 -3.48 13.57
N GLN A 97 15.66 -3.67 13.32
CA GLN A 97 14.72 -4.21 14.31
C GLN A 97 15.06 -5.64 14.71
N LEU A 98 15.46 -6.50 13.76
CA LEU A 98 15.98 -7.84 14.06
C LEU A 98 17.23 -7.80 14.95
N PHE A 99 18.17 -6.89 14.65
CA PHE A 99 19.37 -6.69 15.46
C PHE A 99 19.04 -6.25 16.89
N LEU A 100 18.13 -5.28 17.04
CA LEU A 100 17.67 -4.82 18.36
C LEU A 100 16.99 -5.95 19.14
N PHE A 101 16.14 -6.73 18.47
CA PHE A 101 15.48 -7.88 19.07
C PHE A 101 16.50 -8.93 19.55
N ALA A 102 17.45 -9.32 18.70
CA ALA A 102 18.49 -10.29 19.04
C ALA A 102 19.39 -9.83 20.21
N ARG A 103 19.65 -8.52 20.33
CA ARG A 103 20.36 -7.95 21.49
C ARG A 103 19.54 -7.96 22.77
N LYS A 104 18.22 -7.79 22.66
CA LYS A 104 17.30 -7.74 23.80
C LYS A 104 16.97 -9.13 24.33
N PHE A 105 17.01 -10.14 23.46
CA PHE A 105 16.82 -11.55 23.78
C PHE A 105 18.01 -12.37 23.27
N PRO A 106 19.21 -12.18 23.85
CA PRO A 106 20.33 -13.06 23.53
C PRO A 106 19.95 -14.46 24.00
N TYR A 107 20.04 -15.45 23.12
CA TYR A 107 19.69 -16.84 23.38
C TYR A 107 20.13 -17.28 24.79
N SER A 108 19.18 -17.74 25.60
CA SER A 108 19.40 -18.41 26.89
C SER A 108 19.91 -19.83 26.71
#